data_AF-A0A561UH29-F1
#
_entry.id   AF-A0A561UH29-F1
#
_cell.length_a   1.000
_cell.length_b   1.000
_cell.length_c   1.000
_cell.angle_alpha   90.00
_cell.angle_beta   90.00
_cell.angle_gamma   90.00
#
_symmetry.space_group_name_H-M   'P 1'
#
loop_
_entity.id
_entity.type
_entity.pdbx_description
1 polymer ?
#
loop_
_entity_poly.entity_id
_entity_poly.type
_entity_poly.pdbx_seq_one_letter_code
_entity_poly.pdbx_strand_id
1 'polypeptide(L)'
;MRYTAAKLFAAVAIATSLTTVAAGTALADPTGTPAAQDIVGTGSDTIQAVLNQLSTDYNASLTAAHDTTSPRLYSWDATGSSPIVPKTGASSITRPNGSGAGISALNANTSSTVNFARSSRGPVSTDPTSDDFVTLAEDGVAWAAPSGGVAPSNLSTNDLYAIYVTCSITNWNQITDVSGYTGPNAPVHAYLPQTNSGTRAFFLGAINTANPGVAATPGSCVQSTLVEENQGVAPSAFASDNDALAPYSAAHYIGQTVGGHTTSSDAPGTYTIRSIDGVAPEVSNALNGDFTATNYGRNVYDVVRDADWTANGGSNALQNIFGTNGYLCNNATAEADIASYGFQVLPAGACGSVTHN
;
A
#
# COMPACT_ATOMS: atom_id res chain seq x y z
N MET A 1 -61.50 21.17 -14.22
CA MET A 1 -60.09 21.39 -13.83
C MET A 1 -59.84 20.70 -12.50
N ARG A 2 -58.68 20.05 -12.38
CA ARG A 2 -58.10 19.34 -11.21
C ARG A 2 -58.49 17.85 -11.08
N TYR A 3 -57.77 17.05 -11.86
CA TYR A 3 -57.51 15.64 -11.60
C TYR A 3 -56.50 15.53 -10.46
N THR A 4 -56.80 14.73 -9.42
CA THR A 4 -55.83 14.36 -8.38
C THR A 4 -55.45 12.90 -8.61
N ALA A 5 -54.34 12.68 -9.33
CA ALA A 5 -53.78 11.36 -9.56
C ALA A 5 -52.90 10.96 -8.36
N ALA A 6 -53.24 9.82 -7.75
CA ALA A 6 -52.40 9.12 -6.80
C ALA A 6 -51.10 8.66 -7.49
N LYS A 7 -49.94 8.95 -6.89
CA LYS A 7 -48.67 8.35 -7.28
C LYS A 7 -48.22 7.41 -6.17
N LEU A 8 -48.37 6.12 -6.46
CA LEU A 8 -47.79 5.00 -5.75
C LEU A 8 -46.27 5.01 -6.01
N PHE A 9 -45.44 5.20 -4.98
CA PHE A 9 -44.01 4.97 -5.10
C PHE A 9 -43.73 3.49 -4.89
N ALA A 10 -43.31 2.81 -5.96
CA ALA A 10 -42.81 1.44 -5.89
C ALA A 10 -41.38 1.48 -5.31
N ALA A 11 -41.20 0.91 -4.12
CA ALA A 11 -39.88 0.62 -3.56
C ALA A 11 -39.29 -0.58 -4.31
N VAL A 12 -38.26 -0.34 -5.11
CA VAL A 12 -37.42 -1.42 -5.66
C VAL A 12 -36.39 -1.76 -4.60
N ALA A 13 -36.61 -2.84 -3.87
CA ALA A 13 -35.59 -3.46 -3.04
C ALA A 13 -34.59 -4.17 -3.96
N ILE A 14 -33.41 -3.58 -4.16
CA ILE A 14 -32.29 -4.28 -4.78
C ILE A 14 -31.72 -5.20 -3.71
N ALA A 15 -32.02 -6.49 -3.82
CA ALA A 15 -31.35 -7.53 -3.05
C ALA A 15 -29.93 -7.68 -3.61
N THR A 16 -28.96 -7.00 -3.01
CA THR A 16 -27.55 -7.32 -3.19
C THR A 16 -27.25 -8.62 -2.45
N SER A 17 -27.03 -9.69 -3.21
CA SER A 17 -26.43 -10.91 -2.68
C SER A 17 -24.97 -10.60 -2.29
N LEU A 18 -24.74 -10.23 -1.04
CA LEU A 18 -23.41 -10.34 -0.43
C LEU A 18 -23.08 -11.84 -0.40
N THR A 19 -22.30 -12.32 -1.36
CA THR A 19 -21.52 -13.54 -1.16
C THR A 19 -20.52 -13.21 -0.07
N THR A 20 -20.83 -13.57 1.17
CA THR A 20 -19.86 -13.60 2.26
C THR A 20 -18.83 -14.66 1.89
N VAL A 21 -17.75 -14.25 1.23
CA VAL A 21 -16.52 -15.04 1.22
C VAL A 21 -16.12 -15.12 2.69
N ALA A 22 -16.21 -16.31 3.26
CA ALA A 22 -15.62 -16.59 4.56
C ALA A 22 -14.10 -16.62 4.36
N ALA A 23 -13.50 -15.44 4.15
CA ALA A 23 -12.06 -15.29 4.22
C ALA A 23 -11.67 -15.57 5.67
N GLY A 24 -10.81 -16.56 5.89
CA GLY A 24 -10.15 -16.68 7.19
C GLY A 24 -9.45 -15.36 7.51
N THR A 25 -9.37 -14.98 8.78
CA THR A 25 -8.60 -13.79 9.16
C THR A 25 -7.16 -13.98 8.71
N ALA A 26 -6.70 -13.17 7.75
CA ALA A 26 -5.30 -13.12 7.35
C ALA A 26 -4.42 -12.93 8.60
N LEU A 27 -3.33 -13.69 8.69
CA LEU A 27 -2.41 -13.64 9.82
C LEU A 27 -1.36 -12.56 9.61
N ALA A 28 -1.22 -11.66 10.58
CA ALA A 28 -0.22 -10.59 10.61
C ALA A 28 1.23 -11.12 10.58
N ASP A 29 1.51 -12.16 11.35
CA ASP A 29 2.79 -12.90 11.33
C ASP A 29 2.51 -14.40 11.19
N PRO A 30 3.45 -15.20 10.66
CA PRO A 30 3.32 -16.65 10.64
C PRO A 30 3.11 -17.22 12.05
N THR A 31 2.10 -18.10 12.24
CA THR A 31 1.77 -18.70 13.56
C THR A 31 2.84 -19.64 14.11
N GLY A 32 3.82 -19.99 13.29
CA GLY A 32 5.04 -20.71 13.65
C GLY A 32 6.13 -20.35 12.65
N THR A 33 7.38 -20.64 13.01
CA THR A 33 8.51 -20.36 12.11
C THR A 33 8.36 -21.18 10.81
N PRO A 34 8.29 -20.53 9.63
CA PRO A 34 8.26 -21.21 8.33
C PRO A 34 9.39 -22.25 8.17
N ALA A 35 9.18 -23.26 7.33
CA ALA A 35 10.22 -24.24 7.04
C ALA A 35 11.35 -23.62 6.21
N ALA A 36 12.52 -24.26 6.21
CA ALA A 36 13.69 -23.76 5.48
C ALA A 36 13.44 -23.60 3.97
N GLN A 37 12.60 -24.46 3.39
CA GLN A 37 12.22 -24.43 1.98
C GLN A 37 11.16 -23.36 1.63
N ASP A 38 10.46 -22.82 2.63
CA ASP A 38 9.33 -21.92 2.38
C ASP A 38 9.79 -20.56 1.84
N ILE A 39 8.91 -19.94 1.07
CA ILE A 39 9.09 -18.61 0.50
C ILE A 39 8.63 -17.58 1.52
N VAL A 40 9.56 -16.79 2.05
CA VAL A 40 9.29 -15.82 3.12
C VAL A 40 9.69 -14.42 2.68
N GLY A 41 8.80 -13.45 2.90
CA GLY A 41 9.05 -12.04 2.64
C GLY A 41 8.81 -11.11 3.82
N THR A 42 9.30 -9.89 3.66
CA THR A 42 9.25 -8.78 4.63
C THR A 42 9.16 -7.43 3.87
N GLY A 43 9.01 -6.30 4.56
CA GLY A 43 9.22 -4.98 3.95
C GLY A 43 8.02 -4.05 4.06
N SER A 44 7.46 -3.64 2.91
CA SER A 44 6.39 -2.64 2.86
C SER A 44 5.16 -3.03 3.67
N ASP A 45 4.70 -2.08 4.48
CA ASP A 45 3.43 -2.15 5.21
C ASP A 45 2.24 -2.00 4.27
N THR A 46 2.35 -1.09 3.28
CA THR A 46 1.32 -0.84 2.25
C THR A 46 0.70 -2.09 1.63
N ILE A 47 1.49 -3.14 1.38
CA ILE A 47 0.98 -4.37 0.74
C ILE A 47 1.05 -5.59 1.67
N GLN A 48 1.31 -5.41 2.96
CA GLN A 48 1.43 -6.54 3.89
C GLN A 48 0.08 -7.25 4.08
N ALA A 49 -1.01 -6.49 4.25
CA ALA A 49 -2.31 -7.06 4.58
C ALA A 49 -2.86 -7.90 3.41
N VAL A 50 -2.76 -7.38 2.18
CA VAL A 50 -3.14 -8.12 0.98
C VAL A 50 -2.25 -9.35 0.78
N LEU A 51 -0.93 -9.24 1.00
CA LEU A 51 -0.05 -10.40 0.83
C LEU A 51 -0.27 -11.46 1.91
N ASN A 52 -0.64 -11.08 3.12
CA ASN A 52 -0.99 -12.03 4.18
C ASN A 52 -2.22 -12.86 3.78
N GLN A 53 -3.25 -12.21 3.19
CA GLN A 53 -4.41 -12.92 2.63
C GLN A 53 -4.01 -13.83 1.47
N LEU A 54 -3.28 -13.29 0.49
CA LEU A 54 -2.79 -14.04 -0.67
C LEU A 54 -1.96 -15.27 -0.26
N SER A 55 -1.14 -15.15 0.78
CA SER A 55 -0.35 -16.25 1.33
C SER A 55 -1.21 -17.32 1.99
N THR A 56 -2.27 -16.91 2.70
CA THR A 56 -3.24 -17.81 3.33
C THR A 56 -3.92 -18.65 2.26
N ASP A 57 -4.41 -18.01 1.20
CA ASP A 57 -5.17 -18.69 0.15
C ASP A 57 -4.28 -19.51 -0.79
N TYR A 58 -3.07 -19.05 -1.09
CA TYR A 58 -2.08 -19.87 -1.78
C TYR A 58 -1.78 -21.15 -1.00
N ASN A 59 -1.49 -21.05 0.30
CA ASN A 59 -1.19 -22.23 1.13
C ASN A 59 -2.39 -23.16 1.29
N ALA A 60 -3.61 -22.60 1.38
CA ALA A 60 -4.85 -23.36 1.38
C ALA A 60 -5.06 -24.11 0.06
N SER A 61 -4.77 -23.48 -1.08
CA SER A 61 -4.89 -24.10 -2.40
C SER A 61 -3.96 -25.31 -2.56
N LEU A 62 -2.72 -25.22 -2.09
CA LEU A 62 -1.77 -26.33 -2.10
C LEU A 62 -2.23 -27.45 -1.16
N THR A 63 -2.82 -27.10 -0.02
CA THR A 63 -3.36 -28.09 0.93
C THR A 63 -4.55 -28.84 0.33
N ALA A 64 -5.46 -28.13 -0.34
CA ALA A 64 -6.60 -28.72 -1.04
C ALA A 64 -6.16 -29.62 -2.20
N ALA A 65 -5.05 -29.29 -2.86
CA ALA A 65 -4.44 -30.11 -3.91
C ALA A 65 -3.63 -31.30 -3.35
N HIS A 66 -3.51 -31.45 -2.03
CA HIS A 66 -2.59 -32.40 -1.38
C HIS A 66 -1.13 -32.25 -1.84
N ASP A 67 -0.72 -31.04 -2.24
CA ASP A 67 0.65 -30.75 -2.63
C ASP A 67 1.52 -30.56 -1.39
N THR A 68 2.35 -31.54 -1.08
CA THR A 68 3.31 -31.52 0.02
C THR A 68 4.73 -31.15 -0.41
N THR A 69 4.92 -30.80 -1.68
CA THR A 69 6.23 -30.58 -2.30
C THR A 69 6.50 -29.11 -2.61
N SER A 70 5.47 -28.37 -3.04
CA SER A 70 5.60 -26.94 -3.30
C SER A 70 5.80 -26.17 -2.00
N PRO A 71 6.77 -25.24 -1.96
CA PRO A 71 7.00 -24.43 -0.77
C PRO A 71 5.79 -23.55 -0.48
N ARG A 72 5.54 -23.32 0.80
CA ARG A 72 4.48 -22.43 1.27
C ARG A 72 4.96 -20.98 1.19
N LEU A 73 4.02 -20.06 1.03
CA LEU A 73 4.26 -18.62 1.02
C LEU A 73 3.96 -18.04 2.41
N TYR A 74 4.86 -17.23 2.93
CA TYR A 74 4.66 -16.49 4.17
C TYR A 74 5.22 -15.08 4.06
N SER A 75 4.68 -14.22 4.92
CA SER A 75 5.02 -12.81 4.99
C SER A 75 5.06 -12.43 6.46
N TRP A 76 6.09 -11.69 6.87
CA TRP A 76 6.13 -11.03 8.18
C TRP A 76 5.71 -9.58 8.02
N ASP A 77 4.88 -9.09 8.93
CA ASP A 77 4.44 -7.70 8.93
C ASP A 77 5.60 -6.73 9.17
N ALA A 78 5.45 -5.50 8.68
CA ALA A 78 6.44 -4.44 8.84
C ALA A 78 6.60 -4.00 10.30
N THR A 79 5.52 -4.14 11.08
CA THR A 79 5.46 -3.79 12.51
C THR A 79 5.31 -5.04 13.38
N GLY A 80 5.53 -4.90 14.69
CA GLY A 80 5.50 -6.02 15.65
C GLY A 80 6.85 -6.26 16.33
N SER A 81 7.01 -7.45 16.94
CA SER A 81 8.23 -7.76 17.70
C SER A 81 9.46 -7.84 16.79
N SER A 82 10.58 -7.29 17.25
CA SER A 82 11.87 -7.33 16.56
C SER A 82 12.96 -7.71 17.57
N PRO A 83 13.94 -8.58 17.23
CA PRO A 83 14.17 -9.19 15.91
C PRO A 83 13.17 -10.33 15.56
N ILE A 84 13.21 -10.80 14.31
CA ILE A 84 12.46 -11.97 13.81
C ILE A 84 13.41 -13.08 13.36
N VAL A 85 12.93 -14.33 13.33
CA VAL A 85 13.59 -15.46 12.68
C VAL A 85 12.72 -15.87 11.49
N PRO A 86 13.05 -15.43 10.26
CA PRO A 86 12.12 -15.52 9.14
C PRO A 86 11.74 -16.96 8.75
N LYS A 87 12.67 -17.91 8.87
CA LYS A 87 12.45 -19.33 8.61
C LYS A 87 13.38 -20.22 9.44
N THR A 88 13.04 -21.49 9.51
CA THR A 88 13.79 -22.49 10.27
C THR A 88 15.22 -22.60 9.76
N GLY A 89 16.19 -22.47 10.67
CA GLY A 89 17.63 -22.50 10.33
C GLY A 89 18.21 -21.17 9.87
N ALA A 90 17.40 -20.12 9.72
CA ALA A 90 17.89 -18.78 9.42
C ALA A 90 18.43 -18.06 10.68
N SER A 91 19.37 -17.14 10.46
CA SER A 91 19.77 -16.17 11.48
C SER A 91 18.63 -15.20 11.78
N SER A 92 18.59 -14.68 13.02
CA SER A 92 17.68 -13.60 13.37
C SER A 92 18.04 -12.30 12.66
N ILE A 93 17.05 -11.57 12.15
CA ILE A 93 17.23 -10.25 11.53
C ILE A 93 16.37 -9.20 12.25
N THR A 94 16.78 -7.93 12.20
CA THR A 94 15.89 -6.82 12.55
C THR A 94 14.66 -6.86 11.66
N ARG A 95 13.45 -6.75 12.23
CA ARG A 95 12.19 -6.69 11.46
C ARG A 95 12.25 -5.55 10.43
N PRO A 96 12.18 -5.84 9.12
CA PRO A 96 12.21 -4.80 8.11
C PRO A 96 10.89 -4.03 8.07
N ASN A 97 10.94 -2.72 8.32
CA ASN A 97 9.78 -1.83 8.26
C ASN A 97 9.90 -0.87 7.04
N GLY A 98 9.08 -1.10 6.02
CA GLY A 98 9.02 -0.31 4.79
C GLY A 98 9.79 -0.93 3.61
N SER A 99 9.46 -0.50 2.40
CA SER A 99 10.04 -1.04 1.14
C SER A 99 11.56 -1.02 1.12
N GLY A 100 12.18 0.10 1.50
CA GLY A 100 13.64 0.24 1.48
C GLY A 100 14.32 -0.67 2.52
N ALA A 101 13.69 -0.87 3.68
CA ALA A 101 14.20 -1.77 4.72
C ALA A 101 14.07 -3.23 4.26
N GLY A 102 12.96 -3.59 3.62
CA GLY A 102 12.75 -4.92 3.02
C GLY A 102 13.80 -5.24 1.97
N ILE A 103 14.02 -4.33 1.00
CA ILE A 103 15.02 -4.50 -0.06
C ILE A 103 16.44 -4.56 0.52
N SER A 104 16.74 -3.74 1.54
CA SER A 104 18.04 -3.82 2.24
C SER A 104 18.23 -5.17 2.94
N ALA A 105 17.18 -5.68 3.61
CA ALA A 105 17.23 -6.98 4.27
C ALA A 105 17.34 -8.14 3.28
N LEU A 106 16.65 -8.05 2.13
CA LEU A 106 16.79 -8.99 1.01
C LEU A 106 18.25 -9.07 0.57
N ASN A 107 18.89 -7.94 0.32
CA ASN A 107 20.25 -7.90 -0.21
C ASN A 107 21.35 -8.16 0.82
N ALA A 108 21.07 -7.95 2.10
CA ALA A 108 21.97 -8.32 3.19
C ALA A 108 21.94 -9.83 3.50
N ASN A 109 21.06 -10.60 2.86
CA ASN A 109 20.82 -12.01 3.15
C ASN A 109 20.70 -12.84 1.86
N THR A 110 20.56 -14.15 2.02
CA THR A 110 20.29 -15.09 0.92
C THR A 110 18.86 -15.66 1.04
N SER A 111 18.45 -16.49 0.07
CA SER A 111 17.19 -17.23 0.08
C SER A 111 17.04 -18.21 1.26
N SER A 112 18.10 -18.50 2.02
CA SER A 112 18.00 -19.25 3.29
C SER A 112 17.43 -18.42 4.44
N THR A 113 17.30 -17.10 4.30
CA THR A 113 16.72 -16.20 5.32
C THR A 113 15.44 -15.55 4.79
N VAL A 114 15.52 -14.80 3.69
CA VAL A 114 14.37 -14.09 3.09
C VAL A 114 14.43 -14.23 1.58
N ASN A 115 13.30 -14.51 0.94
CA ASN A 115 13.21 -14.77 -0.50
C ASN A 115 12.81 -13.55 -1.32
N PHE A 116 11.98 -12.70 -0.74
CA PHE A 116 11.47 -11.51 -1.43
C PHE A 116 11.23 -10.36 -0.44
N ALA A 117 11.11 -9.15 -0.99
CA ALA A 117 10.75 -7.95 -0.25
C ALA A 117 9.51 -7.30 -0.86
N ARG A 118 8.50 -7.02 -0.03
CA ARG A 118 7.35 -6.22 -0.43
C ARG A 118 7.76 -4.78 -0.67
N SER A 119 7.35 -4.18 -1.78
CA SER A 119 7.70 -2.80 -2.14
C SER A 119 6.52 -2.03 -2.72
N SER A 120 6.18 -0.90 -2.09
CA SER A 120 5.26 0.12 -2.63
C SER A 120 5.96 1.22 -3.45
N ARG A 121 7.14 0.93 -4.03
CA ARG A 121 7.84 1.81 -4.97
C ARG A 121 8.59 0.99 -6.02
N GLY A 122 8.73 1.55 -7.22
CA GLY A 122 9.48 0.92 -8.32
C GLY A 122 11.00 0.93 -8.11
N PRO A 123 11.78 0.38 -9.06
CA PRO A 123 13.23 0.43 -8.99
C PRO A 123 13.76 1.88 -9.00
N VAL A 124 14.82 2.14 -8.24
CA VAL A 124 15.57 3.40 -8.28
C VAL A 124 17.06 3.13 -8.46
N SER A 125 17.81 4.13 -8.95
CA SER A 125 19.23 3.97 -9.31
C SER A 125 20.17 3.55 -8.17
N THR A 126 19.71 3.57 -6.92
CA THR A 126 20.48 3.11 -5.74
C THR A 126 20.20 1.66 -5.38
N ASP A 127 19.20 1.04 -5.99
CA ASP A 127 18.91 -0.37 -5.78
C ASP A 127 20.00 -1.22 -6.46
N PRO A 128 20.27 -2.44 -5.96
CA PRO A 128 21.16 -3.37 -6.66
C PRO A 128 20.64 -3.71 -8.05
N THR A 129 21.52 -3.79 -9.05
CA THR A 129 21.17 -4.26 -10.41
C THR A 129 20.98 -5.78 -10.47
N SER A 130 20.91 -6.45 -9.32
CA SER A 130 20.62 -7.87 -9.17
C SER A 130 19.20 -8.08 -8.63
N ASP A 131 18.40 -7.02 -8.52
CA ASP A 131 17.05 -7.06 -8.02
C ASP A 131 16.06 -6.97 -9.19
N ASP A 132 15.05 -7.84 -9.12
CA ASP A 132 13.91 -7.87 -10.02
C ASP A 132 12.68 -7.38 -9.27
N PHE A 133 12.05 -6.33 -9.80
CA PHE A 133 10.79 -5.81 -9.29
C PHE A 133 9.65 -6.52 -10.03
N VAL A 134 9.01 -7.50 -9.36
CA VAL A 134 7.89 -8.26 -9.90
C VAL A 134 6.60 -7.53 -9.59
N THR A 135 5.91 -7.05 -10.62
CA THR A 135 4.72 -6.20 -10.48
C THR A 135 3.53 -7.00 -9.95
N LEU A 136 2.88 -6.56 -8.86
CA LEU A 136 1.71 -7.24 -8.28
C LEU A 136 0.39 -6.57 -8.69
N ALA A 137 0.25 -5.29 -8.37
CA ALA A 137 -1.00 -4.55 -8.54
C ALA A 137 -0.73 -3.05 -8.75
N GLU A 138 -1.78 -2.29 -9.03
CA GLU A 138 -1.73 -0.83 -9.12
C GLU A 138 -2.37 -0.17 -7.89
N ASP A 139 -1.78 0.96 -7.48
CA ASP A 139 -2.15 1.78 -6.34
C ASP A 139 -2.06 3.28 -6.72
N GLY A 140 -2.67 4.14 -5.91
CA GLY A 140 -2.48 5.60 -5.97
C GLY A 140 -2.02 6.13 -4.61
N VAL A 141 -1.13 7.12 -4.58
CA VAL A 141 -0.74 7.79 -3.33
C VAL A 141 -1.36 9.17 -3.25
N ALA A 142 -2.36 9.29 -2.39
CA ALA A 142 -2.99 10.54 -2.05
C ALA A 142 -2.39 11.14 -0.78
N TRP A 143 -3.05 12.16 -0.25
CA TRP A 143 -2.85 12.64 1.12
C TRP A 143 -4.15 12.44 1.90
N ALA A 144 -4.02 12.29 3.21
CA ALA A 144 -5.13 12.15 4.12
C ALA A 144 -5.04 13.17 5.24
N ALA A 145 -6.20 13.58 5.74
CA ALA A 145 -6.35 14.45 6.90
C ALA A 145 -7.61 14.04 7.68
N PRO A 146 -7.75 14.41 8.97
CA PRO A 146 -8.93 14.08 9.76
C PRO A 146 -10.23 14.59 9.12
N SER A 147 -11.28 13.78 9.14
CA SER A 147 -12.57 14.07 8.48
C SER A 147 -13.27 15.32 9.05
N GLY A 148 -13.03 15.66 10.31
CA GLY A 148 -13.47 16.90 10.98
C GLY A 148 -12.35 17.91 11.24
N GLY A 149 -11.18 17.71 10.64
CA GLY A 149 -10.04 18.62 10.73
C GLY A 149 -10.23 19.89 9.90
N VAL A 150 -9.20 20.74 9.90
CA VAL A 150 -9.26 22.04 9.23
C VAL A 150 -8.83 22.00 7.76
N ALA A 151 -8.20 20.91 7.33
CA ALA A 151 -7.67 20.75 5.98
C ALA A 151 -8.79 20.79 4.91
N PRO A 152 -8.53 21.34 3.72
CA PRO A 152 -9.49 21.34 2.61
C PRO A 152 -9.74 19.93 2.06
N SER A 153 -10.73 19.78 1.19
CA SER A 153 -11.00 18.51 0.50
C SER A 153 -10.05 18.21 -0.65
N ASN A 154 -9.29 19.22 -1.10
CA ASN A 154 -8.37 19.17 -2.23
C ASN A 154 -7.15 20.06 -1.95
N LEU A 155 -5.99 19.64 -2.44
CA LEU A 155 -4.79 20.48 -2.53
C LEU A 155 -4.22 20.37 -3.94
N SER A 156 -3.54 21.41 -4.43
CA SER A 156 -2.78 21.28 -5.66
C SER A 156 -1.45 20.55 -5.41
N THR A 157 -0.85 20.00 -6.47
CA THR A 157 0.52 19.47 -6.41
C THR A 157 1.51 20.55 -5.91
N ASN A 158 1.28 21.82 -6.25
CA ASN A 158 2.08 22.94 -5.77
C ASN A 158 1.91 23.20 -4.28
N ASP A 159 0.69 23.09 -3.73
CA ASP A 159 0.48 23.23 -2.29
C ASP A 159 1.18 22.13 -1.51
N LEU A 160 1.07 20.88 -1.97
CA LEU A 160 1.74 19.75 -1.34
C LEU A 160 3.27 19.92 -1.37
N TYR A 161 3.83 20.38 -2.49
CA TYR A 161 5.26 20.73 -2.56
C TYR A 161 5.62 21.87 -1.59
N ALA A 162 4.78 22.91 -1.50
CA ALA A 162 4.99 24.05 -0.63
C ALA A 162 4.90 23.70 0.87
N ILE A 163 4.08 22.71 1.22
CA ILE A 163 3.92 22.17 2.57
C ILE A 163 5.10 21.25 2.93
N TYR A 164 5.42 20.29 2.06
CA TYR A 164 6.36 19.22 2.40
C TYR A 164 7.83 19.50 2.07
N VAL A 165 8.12 20.36 1.11
CA VAL A 165 9.50 20.56 0.59
C VAL A 165 10.02 21.95 0.95
N THR A 166 9.33 23.01 0.53
CA THR A 166 9.83 24.39 0.74
C THR A 166 9.46 24.96 2.10
N CYS A 167 8.45 24.40 2.77
CA CYS A 167 7.84 24.97 3.98
C CYS A 167 7.38 26.42 3.78
N SER A 168 6.93 26.80 2.58
CA SER A 168 6.35 28.12 2.32
C SER A 168 4.87 28.20 2.68
N ILE A 169 4.19 27.06 2.79
CA ILE A 169 2.84 26.94 3.36
C ILE A 169 2.97 26.21 4.70
N THR A 170 2.79 26.94 5.80
CA THR A 170 2.86 26.44 7.18
C THR A 170 1.61 26.79 7.99
N ASN A 171 0.62 27.43 7.36
CA ASN A 171 -0.67 27.77 7.95
C ASN A 171 -1.80 27.53 6.96
N TRP A 172 -2.91 26.99 7.43
CA TRP A 172 -4.04 26.59 6.59
C TRP A 172 -4.73 27.75 5.86
N ASN A 173 -4.62 29.00 6.35
CA ASN A 173 -5.11 30.19 5.66
C ASN A 173 -4.23 30.66 4.48
N GLN A 174 -3.10 30.00 4.23
CA GLN A 174 -2.21 30.30 3.11
C GLN A 174 -2.59 29.54 1.83
N ILE A 175 -3.48 28.54 1.93
CA ILE A 175 -4.10 27.90 0.77
C ILE A 175 -5.14 28.87 0.21
N THR A 176 -4.93 29.32 -1.04
CA THR A 176 -5.75 30.39 -1.65
C THR A 176 -6.32 30.01 -3.02
N ASP A 177 -5.93 28.85 -3.56
CA ASP A 177 -6.31 28.33 -4.87
C ASP A 177 -7.47 27.31 -4.81
N VAL A 178 -7.87 26.86 -3.62
CA VAL A 178 -9.03 25.99 -3.41
C VAL A 178 -10.31 26.82 -3.32
N SER A 179 -11.17 26.70 -4.33
CA SER A 179 -12.43 27.46 -4.40
C SER A 179 -13.34 27.20 -3.18
N GLY A 180 -13.79 28.28 -2.54
CA GLY A 180 -14.68 28.20 -1.38
C GLY A 180 -13.98 27.87 -0.05
N TYR A 181 -12.67 27.64 -0.06
CA TYR A 181 -11.87 27.43 1.14
C TYR A 181 -11.10 28.70 1.50
N THR A 182 -11.25 29.16 2.74
CA THR A 182 -10.49 30.31 3.27
C THR A 182 -9.49 29.92 4.35
N GLY A 183 -9.61 28.71 4.90
CA GLY A 183 -8.77 28.17 5.99
C GLY A 183 -8.84 28.94 7.32
N PRO A 184 -8.66 28.29 8.47
CA PRO A 184 -8.41 28.99 9.72
C PRO A 184 -6.95 29.46 9.81
N ASN A 185 -6.68 30.41 10.72
CA ASN A 185 -5.32 30.71 11.14
C ASN A 185 -4.82 29.59 12.09
N ALA A 186 -4.48 28.44 11.51
CA ALA A 186 -4.02 27.25 12.22
C ALA A 186 -2.76 26.69 11.54
N PRO A 187 -1.78 26.19 12.29
CA PRO A 187 -0.56 25.62 11.73
C PRO A 187 -0.87 24.44 10.82
N VAL A 188 0.00 24.15 9.85
CA VAL A 188 -0.02 22.92 9.07
C VAL A 188 0.94 21.93 9.72
N HIS A 189 0.44 20.79 10.20
CA HIS A 189 1.28 19.72 10.74
C HIS A 189 1.47 18.62 9.69
N ALA A 190 2.53 18.78 8.88
CA ALA A 190 2.86 17.83 7.82
C ALA A 190 3.65 16.64 8.39
N TYR A 191 3.05 15.44 8.35
CA TYR A 191 3.68 14.20 8.79
C TYR A 191 4.19 13.39 7.61
N LEU A 192 5.34 12.73 7.79
CA LEU A 192 5.83 11.71 6.87
C LEU A 192 6.16 10.42 7.62
N PRO A 193 5.94 9.26 6.97
CA PRO A 193 6.41 7.98 7.48
C PRO A 193 7.93 7.91 7.66
N GLN A 194 8.40 6.80 8.24
CA GLN A 194 9.79 6.40 8.35
C GLN A 194 10.57 6.56 7.03
N THR A 195 11.88 6.84 7.12
CA THR A 195 12.72 7.17 5.95
C THR A 195 12.72 6.09 4.87
N ASN A 196 12.57 4.81 5.26
CA ASN A 196 12.59 3.68 4.34
C ASN A 196 11.18 3.31 3.79
N SER A 197 10.17 4.15 4.01
CA SER A 197 8.83 3.96 3.48
C SER A 197 8.80 4.18 1.97
N GLY A 198 8.22 3.21 1.24
CA GLY A 198 7.99 3.32 -0.20
C GLY A 198 6.95 4.41 -0.52
N THR A 199 5.90 4.52 0.31
CA THR A 199 4.88 5.56 0.20
C THR A 199 5.45 6.96 0.40
N ARG A 200 6.34 7.15 1.38
CA ARG A 200 7.09 8.41 1.51
C ARG A 200 7.91 8.71 0.25
N ALA A 201 8.72 7.76 -0.20
CA ALA A 201 9.62 7.97 -1.33
C ALA A 201 8.85 8.31 -2.61
N PHE A 202 7.77 7.57 -2.88
CA PHE A 202 6.89 7.81 -4.02
C PHE A 202 6.20 9.18 -3.92
N PHE A 203 5.56 9.49 -2.80
CA PHE A 203 4.84 10.76 -2.61
C PHE A 203 5.75 11.98 -2.81
N LEU A 204 6.95 11.96 -2.21
CA LEU A 204 7.93 13.04 -2.37
C LEU A 204 8.37 13.18 -3.83
N GLY A 205 8.54 12.06 -4.55
CA GLY A 205 8.80 12.07 -5.99
C GLY A 205 7.66 12.67 -6.81
N ALA A 206 6.42 12.30 -6.51
CA ALA A 206 5.22 12.76 -7.21
C ALA A 206 5.01 14.28 -7.05
N ILE A 207 5.10 14.80 -5.82
CA ILE A 207 4.94 16.25 -5.57
C ILE A 207 6.09 17.08 -6.16
N ASN A 208 7.27 16.47 -6.35
CA ASN A 208 8.42 17.14 -6.96
C ASN A 208 8.20 17.48 -8.44
N THR A 209 7.17 16.93 -9.09
CA THR A 209 6.83 17.30 -10.47
C THR A 209 6.43 18.78 -10.61
N ALA A 210 6.07 19.45 -9.51
CA ALA A 210 5.94 20.90 -9.43
C ALA A 210 7.27 21.66 -9.67
N ASN A 211 8.42 21.03 -9.39
CA ASN A 211 9.74 21.65 -9.52
C ASN A 211 10.79 20.62 -9.98
N PRO A 212 10.74 20.20 -11.26
CA PRO A 212 11.63 19.17 -11.77
C PRO A 212 13.10 19.66 -11.73
N GLY A 213 13.99 18.85 -11.16
CA GLY A 213 15.43 19.10 -11.13
C GLY A 213 16.01 19.46 -9.76
N VAL A 214 15.18 19.62 -8.74
CA VAL A 214 15.60 19.72 -7.33
C VAL A 214 15.22 18.41 -6.62
N ALA A 215 16.06 17.87 -5.74
CA ALA A 215 15.66 16.71 -4.95
C ALA A 215 14.56 17.11 -3.95
N ALA A 216 13.45 16.36 -3.91
CA ALA A 216 12.39 16.53 -2.91
C ALA A 216 12.86 16.05 -1.52
N THR A 217 13.75 16.84 -0.92
CA THR A 217 14.14 16.68 0.47
C THR A 217 13.05 17.27 1.35
N PRO A 218 12.51 16.54 2.35
CA PRO A 218 11.53 17.11 3.26
C PRO A 218 12.06 18.37 3.94
N GLY A 219 11.24 19.42 3.96
CA GLY A 219 11.56 20.68 4.62
C GLY A 219 11.60 20.54 6.15
N SER A 220 12.23 21.49 6.83
CA SER A 220 12.42 21.44 8.29
C SER A 220 11.13 21.56 9.12
N CYS A 221 10.02 22.01 8.51
CA CYS A 221 8.70 22.05 9.12
C CYS A 221 8.02 20.66 9.19
N VAL A 222 8.51 19.68 8.43
CA VAL A 222 7.90 18.36 8.31
C VAL A 222 8.28 17.47 9.49
N GLN A 223 7.26 16.89 10.11
CA GLN A 223 7.38 15.91 11.19
C GLN A 223 7.69 14.52 10.61
N SER A 224 8.96 14.33 10.27
CA SER A 224 9.48 13.12 9.64
C SER A 224 9.60 11.97 10.64
N THR A 225 9.29 10.74 10.21
CA THR A 225 9.53 9.48 10.95
C THR A 225 8.70 9.29 12.23
N LEU A 226 7.61 10.06 12.39
CA LEU A 226 6.75 9.98 13.57
C LEU A 226 5.55 9.06 13.43
N VAL A 227 5.14 8.75 12.19
CA VAL A 227 3.94 7.95 11.88
C VAL A 227 4.34 6.72 11.08
N GLU A 228 3.54 5.65 11.16
CA GLU A 228 3.64 4.57 10.18
C GLU A 228 2.92 4.97 8.90
N GLU A 229 3.29 4.33 7.78
CA GLU A 229 2.55 4.49 6.53
C GLU A 229 1.13 3.91 6.66
N ASN A 230 0.17 4.48 5.93
CA ASN A 230 -1.18 3.95 5.72
C ASN A 230 -2.02 3.63 6.98
N GLN A 231 -1.83 4.39 8.06
CA GLN A 231 -2.70 4.33 9.24
C GLN A 231 -2.88 5.71 9.86
N GLY A 232 -3.95 5.87 10.63
CA GLY A 232 -4.36 7.12 11.29
C GLY A 232 -4.67 6.94 12.78
N VAL A 233 -4.19 5.87 13.40
CA VAL A 233 -4.50 5.51 14.80
C VAL A 233 -3.32 5.69 15.76
N ALA A 234 -2.10 5.81 15.27
CA ALA A 234 -0.91 6.00 16.08
C ALA A 234 0.18 6.85 15.40
N PRO A 235 1.03 7.54 16.18
CA PRO A 235 0.92 7.77 17.62
C PRO A 235 -0.30 8.64 17.96
N SER A 236 -0.74 8.66 19.22
CA SER A 236 -1.92 9.42 19.64
C SER A 236 -1.83 10.90 19.29
N ALA A 237 -0.63 11.49 19.35
CA ALA A 237 -0.38 12.86 18.95
C ALA A 237 -0.80 13.13 17.50
N PHE A 238 -0.54 12.19 16.58
CA PHE A 238 -0.99 12.26 15.19
C PHE A 238 -2.49 11.98 15.08
N ALA A 239 -2.96 10.88 15.69
CA ALA A 239 -4.36 10.46 15.59
C ALA A 239 -5.38 11.51 16.09
N SER A 240 -4.99 12.39 17.00
CA SER A 240 -5.84 13.46 17.54
C SER A 240 -5.60 14.85 16.93
N ASP A 241 -4.69 14.97 15.96
CA ASP A 241 -4.27 16.26 15.42
C ASP A 241 -5.17 16.71 14.26
N ASN A 242 -6.09 17.63 14.54
CA ASN A 242 -7.01 18.19 13.56
C ASN A 242 -6.36 19.06 12.47
N ASP A 243 -5.09 19.44 12.65
CA ASP A 243 -4.32 20.28 11.75
C ASP A 243 -3.35 19.46 10.87
N ALA A 244 -3.40 18.13 10.99
CA ALA A 244 -2.47 17.22 10.36
C ALA A 244 -2.82 16.84 8.93
N LEU A 245 -1.78 16.51 8.17
CA LEU A 245 -1.86 15.76 6.92
C LEU A 245 -0.69 14.77 6.78
N ALA A 246 -0.94 13.66 6.12
CA ALA A 246 0.06 12.63 5.81
C ALA A 246 -0.20 12.00 4.42
N PRO A 247 0.84 11.53 3.70
CA PRO A 247 0.63 10.72 2.51
C PRO A 247 0.00 9.37 2.87
N TYR A 248 -0.85 8.85 1.99
CA TYR A 248 -1.62 7.63 2.24
C TYR A 248 -1.86 6.87 0.92
N SER A 249 -1.67 5.55 0.93
CA SER A 249 -2.10 4.67 -0.17
C SER A 249 -3.63 4.66 -0.29
N ALA A 250 -4.13 5.09 -1.44
CA ALA A 250 -5.54 5.07 -1.76
C ALA A 250 -6.08 3.64 -1.77
N ALA A 251 -5.35 2.69 -2.33
CA ALA A 251 -5.75 1.28 -2.31
C ALA A 251 -5.88 0.76 -0.88
N HIS A 252 -4.85 0.95 -0.04
CA HIS A 252 -4.87 0.47 1.34
C HIS A 252 -5.99 1.13 2.16
N TYR A 253 -6.23 2.43 1.97
CA TYR A 253 -7.36 3.13 2.58
C TYR A 253 -8.71 2.52 2.20
N ILE A 254 -8.90 2.19 0.92
CA ILE A 254 -10.12 1.55 0.41
C ILE A 254 -10.25 0.13 0.98
N GLY A 255 -9.17 -0.65 1.03
CA GLY A 255 -9.16 -1.96 1.67
C GLY A 255 -9.58 -1.90 3.14
N GLN A 256 -9.11 -0.89 3.87
CA GLN A 256 -9.49 -0.65 5.26
C GLN A 256 -10.97 -0.22 5.40
N THR A 257 -11.43 0.76 4.62
CA THR A 257 -12.73 1.42 4.84
C THR A 257 -13.90 0.74 4.13
N VAL A 258 -13.66 0.16 2.96
CA VAL A 258 -14.65 -0.53 2.12
C VAL A 258 -14.51 -2.04 2.28
N GLY A 259 -13.28 -2.55 2.20
CA GLY A 259 -12.98 -3.98 2.35
C GLY A 259 -13.12 -4.50 3.78
N GLY A 260 -13.09 -3.60 4.77
CA GLY A 260 -13.14 -3.96 6.19
C GLY A 260 -11.84 -4.58 6.71
N HIS A 261 -10.74 -4.42 5.98
CA HIS A 261 -9.43 -5.01 6.29
C HIS A 261 -8.64 -4.12 7.25
N THR A 262 -9.17 -3.93 8.46
CA THR A 262 -8.53 -3.14 9.52
C THR A 262 -8.07 -4.00 10.69
N THR A 263 -7.02 -3.56 11.37
CA THR A 263 -6.61 -4.07 12.68
C THR A 263 -6.53 -2.92 13.70
N SER A 264 -6.18 -3.21 14.95
CA SER A 264 -5.97 -2.17 15.97
C SER A 264 -4.78 -1.25 15.69
N SER A 265 -3.80 -1.71 14.90
CA SER A 265 -2.58 -0.98 14.55
C SER A 265 -2.50 -0.57 13.08
N ASP A 266 -3.41 -1.09 12.25
CA ASP A 266 -3.52 -0.82 10.82
C ASP A 266 -4.97 -0.42 10.51
N ALA A 267 -5.27 0.85 10.71
CA ALA A 267 -6.59 1.42 10.47
C ALA A 267 -6.49 2.92 10.16
N PRO A 268 -7.43 3.50 9.40
CA PRO A 268 -7.41 4.90 9.02
C PRO A 268 -7.77 5.84 10.18
N GLY A 269 -8.36 5.34 11.26
CA GLY A 269 -8.83 6.18 12.36
C GLY A 269 -9.83 7.23 11.85
N THR A 270 -9.59 8.50 12.17
CA THR A 270 -10.41 9.62 11.68
C THR A 270 -9.97 10.16 10.33
N TYR A 271 -8.88 9.65 9.75
CA TYR A 271 -8.32 10.18 8.52
C TYR A 271 -9.16 9.76 7.32
N THR A 272 -9.24 10.65 6.34
CA THR A 272 -9.89 10.41 5.06
C THR A 272 -8.96 10.88 3.95
N ILE A 273 -8.78 10.06 2.91
CA ILE A 273 -8.02 10.46 1.73
C ILE A 273 -8.71 11.62 0.99
N ARG A 274 -7.91 12.51 0.43
CA ARG A 274 -8.34 13.78 -0.18
C ARG A 274 -7.88 13.86 -1.63
N SER A 275 -8.52 14.75 -2.39
CA SER A 275 -8.21 14.94 -3.82
C SER A 275 -6.89 15.68 -4.00
N ILE A 276 -6.25 15.44 -5.15
CA ILE A 276 -5.11 16.22 -5.61
C ILE A 276 -5.42 16.77 -7.00
N ASP A 277 -5.16 18.05 -7.22
CA ASP A 277 -5.43 18.74 -8.50
C ASP A 277 -6.87 18.54 -9.01
N GLY A 278 -7.83 18.40 -8.09
CA GLY A 278 -9.24 18.18 -8.40
C GLY A 278 -9.61 16.74 -8.77
N VAL A 279 -8.65 15.81 -8.74
CA VAL A 279 -8.89 14.39 -9.02
C VAL A 279 -8.99 13.61 -7.70
N ALA A 280 -10.13 12.97 -7.47
CA ALA A 280 -10.35 12.15 -6.28
C ALA A 280 -9.66 10.79 -6.40
N PRO A 281 -8.97 10.29 -5.34
CA PRO A 281 -8.31 8.98 -5.38
C PRO A 281 -9.27 7.79 -5.35
N GLU A 282 -10.52 8.01 -4.95
CA GLU A 282 -11.56 6.99 -4.82
C GLU A 282 -12.82 7.44 -5.56
N VAL A 283 -13.45 6.52 -6.30
CA VAL A 283 -14.76 6.69 -6.92
C VAL A 283 -15.59 5.44 -6.72
N SER A 284 -16.81 5.58 -6.21
CA SER A 284 -17.72 4.46 -5.97
C SER A 284 -17.10 3.32 -5.17
N ASN A 285 -16.38 3.65 -4.09
CA ASN A 285 -15.72 2.69 -3.19
C ASN A 285 -14.61 1.85 -3.86
N ALA A 286 -14.01 2.34 -4.94
CA ALA A 286 -12.91 1.70 -5.65
C ALA A 286 -11.83 2.74 -6.04
N LEU A 287 -10.61 2.25 -6.28
CA LEU A 287 -9.50 3.08 -6.71
C LEU A 287 -9.86 3.78 -8.04
N ASN A 288 -9.66 5.09 -8.10
CA ASN A 288 -10.01 5.85 -9.29
C ASN A 288 -8.90 5.75 -10.35
N GLY A 289 -9.19 5.12 -11.48
CA GLY A 289 -8.25 5.02 -12.61
C GLY A 289 -7.83 6.37 -13.19
N ASP A 290 -8.68 7.41 -13.11
CA ASP A 290 -8.29 8.77 -13.52
C ASP A 290 -7.22 9.36 -12.58
N PHE A 291 -7.23 8.96 -11.30
CA PHE A 291 -6.22 9.37 -10.33
C PHE A 291 -4.91 8.62 -10.55
N THR A 292 -4.96 7.31 -10.78
CA THR A 292 -3.73 6.53 -11.03
C THR A 292 -3.10 6.81 -12.40
N ALA A 293 -3.87 7.35 -13.35
CA ALA A 293 -3.33 7.87 -14.61
C ALA A 293 -2.51 9.18 -14.44
N THR A 294 -2.52 9.81 -13.26
CA THR A 294 -1.69 10.98 -12.94
C THR A 294 -0.31 10.58 -12.41
N ASN A 295 0.52 11.57 -12.02
CA ASN A 295 1.81 11.32 -11.37
C ASN A 295 1.69 10.66 -9.98
N TYR A 296 0.47 10.45 -9.48
CA TYR A 296 0.19 9.82 -8.18
C TYR A 296 -0.15 8.34 -8.28
N GLY A 297 -0.24 7.77 -9.49
CA GLY A 297 -0.35 6.32 -9.68
C GLY A 297 1.00 5.63 -9.60
N ARG A 298 0.98 4.41 -9.04
CA ARG A 298 2.15 3.54 -8.95
C ARG A 298 1.75 2.08 -9.10
N ASN A 299 2.69 1.27 -9.53
CA ASN A 299 2.62 -0.15 -9.27
C ASN A 299 3.22 -0.47 -7.89
N VAL A 300 2.79 -1.59 -7.33
CA VAL A 300 3.39 -2.22 -6.15
C VAL A 300 4.01 -3.56 -6.56
N TYR A 301 5.00 -4.02 -5.81
CA TYR A 301 5.92 -5.07 -6.25
C TYR A 301 6.29 -6.05 -5.14
N ASP A 302 6.58 -7.28 -5.56
CA ASP A 302 7.37 -8.25 -4.82
C ASP A 302 8.78 -8.27 -5.43
N VAL A 303 9.77 -7.80 -4.68
CA VAL A 303 11.16 -7.70 -5.14
C VAL A 303 11.89 -8.99 -4.81
N VAL A 304 12.57 -9.56 -5.80
CA VAL A 304 13.37 -10.79 -5.68
C VAL A 304 14.77 -10.55 -6.19
N ARG A 305 15.71 -11.42 -5.82
CA ARG A 305 17.04 -11.42 -6.44
C ARG A 305 16.96 -12.13 -7.79
N ASP A 306 17.53 -11.56 -8.83
CA ASP A 306 17.56 -12.13 -10.19
C ASP A 306 18.14 -13.56 -10.20
N ALA A 307 19.19 -13.81 -9.41
CA ALA A 307 19.76 -15.15 -9.27
C ALA A 307 18.78 -16.17 -8.68
N ASP A 308 17.92 -15.77 -7.75
CA ASP A 308 16.86 -16.63 -7.22
C ASP A 308 15.70 -16.74 -8.21
N TRP A 309 15.41 -15.69 -8.99
CA TRP A 309 14.34 -15.64 -10.00
C TRP A 309 14.64 -16.47 -11.26
N THR A 310 15.90 -16.56 -11.67
CA THR A 310 16.32 -17.24 -12.91
C THR A 310 16.90 -18.63 -12.69
N ALA A 311 17.01 -19.08 -11.44
CA ALA A 311 17.57 -20.39 -11.11
C ALA A 311 16.90 -21.53 -11.91
N ASN A 312 17.69 -22.20 -12.77
CA ASN A 312 17.23 -23.27 -13.66
C ASN A 312 16.92 -24.58 -12.92
N GLY A 313 15.74 -25.15 -13.16
CA GLY A 313 15.31 -26.45 -12.60
C GLY A 313 13.88 -26.90 -12.94
N GLY A 314 13.17 -26.18 -13.82
CA GLY A 314 11.84 -26.57 -14.31
C GLY A 314 10.64 -26.19 -13.42
N SER A 315 10.86 -25.57 -12.27
CA SER A 315 9.81 -25.00 -11.39
C SER A 315 10.43 -24.03 -10.39
N ASN A 316 10.82 -22.83 -10.83
CA ASN A 316 11.19 -21.82 -9.83
C ASN A 316 9.93 -21.42 -9.06
N ALA A 317 9.87 -21.77 -7.78
CA ALA A 317 8.73 -21.48 -6.91
C ALA A 317 8.35 -20.00 -6.89
N LEU A 318 9.33 -19.09 -7.03
CA LEU A 318 9.04 -17.65 -7.11
C LEU A 318 8.21 -17.31 -8.35
N GLN A 319 8.54 -17.87 -9.52
CA GLN A 319 7.79 -17.63 -10.75
C GLN A 319 6.40 -18.29 -10.71
N ASN A 320 6.29 -19.46 -10.08
CA ASN A 320 4.99 -20.14 -9.89
C ASN A 320 4.03 -19.37 -8.97
N ILE A 321 4.57 -18.50 -8.10
CA ILE A 321 3.78 -17.66 -7.21
C ILE A 321 3.55 -16.28 -7.85
N PHE A 322 4.63 -15.55 -8.11
CA PHE A 322 4.63 -14.13 -8.47
C PHE A 322 4.68 -13.86 -9.98
N GLY A 323 5.07 -14.84 -10.80
CA GLY A 323 5.26 -14.63 -12.24
C GLY A 323 3.96 -14.38 -13.00
N THR A 324 4.08 -13.97 -14.26
CA THR A 324 2.91 -13.68 -15.13
C THR A 324 1.94 -14.85 -15.29
N ASN A 325 2.43 -16.09 -15.15
CA ASN A 325 1.64 -17.33 -15.13
C ASN A 325 1.46 -17.91 -13.72
N GLY A 326 1.91 -17.18 -12.70
CA GLY A 326 1.91 -17.60 -11.31
C GLY A 326 0.54 -17.46 -10.65
N TYR A 327 0.41 -18.06 -9.46
CA TYR A 327 -0.82 -18.10 -8.69
C TYR A 327 -1.41 -16.70 -8.45
N LEU A 328 -0.60 -15.72 -8.02
CA LEU A 328 -1.11 -14.39 -7.67
C LEU A 328 -1.72 -13.64 -8.86
N CYS A 329 -1.29 -13.97 -10.09
CA CYS A 329 -1.70 -13.28 -11.30
C CYS A 329 -2.75 -14.02 -12.13
N ASN A 330 -3.09 -15.26 -11.79
CA ASN A 330 -4.00 -16.10 -12.59
C ASN A 330 -5.05 -16.86 -11.77
N ASN A 331 -5.04 -16.69 -10.44
CA ASN A 331 -6.03 -17.30 -9.57
C ASN A 331 -7.16 -16.31 -9.28
N ALA A 332 -8.41 -16.71 -9.54
CA ALA A 332 -9.58 -15.85 -9.33
C ALA A 332 -9.78 -15.42 -7.87
N THR A 333 -9.37 -16.24 -6.89
CA THR A 333 -9.37 -15.86 -5.47
C THR A 333 -8.33 -14.76 -5.23
N ALA A 334 -7.11 -14.92 -5.76
CA ALA A 334 -6.07 -13.90 -5.62
C ALA A 334 -6.48 -12.55 -6.25
N GLU A 335 -7.09 -12.57 -7.45
CA GLU A 335 -7.62 -11.36 -8.07
C GLU A 335 -8.72 -10.70 -7.23
N ALA A 336 -9.62 -11.51 -6.65
CA ALA A 336 -10.67 -11.01 -5.77
C ALA A 336 -10.10 -10.42 -4.47
N ASP A 337 -9.05 -11.03 -3.91
CA ASP A 337 -8.36 -10.50 -2.74
C ASP A 337 -7.72 -9.15 -3.06
N ILE A 338 -6.91 -9.06 -4.12
CA ILE A 338 -6.27 -7.81 -4.58
C ILE A 338 -7.31 -6.69 -4.67
N ALA A 339 -8.45 -6.94 -5.33
CA ALA A 339 -9.53 -5.97 -5.44
C ALA A 339 -10.20 -5.65 -4.08
N SER A 340 -10.41 -6.65 -3.22
CA SER A 340 -11.04 -6.43 -1.90
C SER A 340 -10.16 -5.60 -0.95
N TYR A 341 -8.85 -5.67 -1.12
CA TYR A 341 -7.86 -4.83 -0.42
C TYR A 341 -7.69 -3.46 -1.08
N GLY A 342 -8.54 -3.11 -2.06
CA GLY A 342 -8.61 -1.80 -2.68
C GLY A 342 -7.61 -1.56 -3.82
N PHE A 343 -6.75 -2.53 -4.13
CA PHE A 343 -5.79 -2.43 -5.22
C PHE A 343 -6.45 -2.71 -6.57
N GLN A 344 -5.94 -2.08 -7.62
CA GLN A 344 -6.39 -2.36 -8.97
C GLN A 344 -5.67 -3.60 -9.52
N VAL A 345 -6.45 -4.62 -9.88
CA VAL A 345 -5.95 -5.81 -10.59
C VAL A 345 -5.41 -5.39 -11.94
N LEU A 346 -4.17 -5.78 -12.23
CA LEU A 346 -3.50 -5.44 -13.47
C LEU A 346 -4.02 -6.31 -14.63
N PRO A 347 -3.99 -5.79 -15.88
CA PRO A 347 -4.31 -6.59 -17.05
C PRO A 347 -3.43 -7.85 -17.18
N ALA A 348 -3.94 -8.85 -17.88
CA ALA A 348 -3.20 -10.08 -18.15
C ALA A 348 -1.80 -9.80 -18.75
N GLY A 349 -0.77 -10.41 -18.15
CA GLY A 349 0.63 -10.22 -18.54
C GLY A 349 1.32 -8.98 -17.94
N ALA A 350 0.58 -8.05 -17.31
CA ALA A 350 1.16 -6.95 -16.54
C ALA A 350 1.43 -7.36 -15.08
N CYS A 351 0.51 -8.07 -14.42
CA CYS A 351 0.81 -8.76 -13.17
C CYS A 351 1.92 -9.79 -13.42
N GLY A 352 2.90 -9.84 -12.53
CA GLY A 352 4.06 -10.72 -12.60
C GLY A 352 5.11 -10.32 -13.62
N SER A 353 4.94 -9.18 -14.29
CA SER A 353 5.97 -8.62 -15.17
C SER A 353 7.15 -8.10 -14.36
N VAL A 354 8.36 -8.33 -14.87
CA VAL A 354 9.61 -8.01 -14.20
C VAL A 354 10.18 -6.71 -14.75
N THR A 355 10.49 -5.78 -13.85
CA THR A 355 11.38 -4.66 -14.14
C THR A 355 12.72 -4.92 -13.47
N HIS A 356 13.76 -5.19 -14.27
CA HIS A 356 15.12 -5.33 -13.79
C HIS A 356 15.71 -3.94 -13.52
N ASN A 357 16.39 -3.80 -12.39
CA ASN A 357 17.05 -2.54 -12.03
C ASN A 357 18.46 -2.41 -12.61
#